data_AF-A0A924BJR9-F1
#
_entry.id   AF-A0A924BJR9-F1
#
_cell.length_a   1.000
_cell.length_b   1.000
_cell.length_c   1.000
_cell.angle_alpha   90.00
_cell.angle_beta   90.00
_cell.angle_gamma   90.00
#
_symmetry.space_group_name_H-M   'P 1'
#
loop_
_entity.id
_entity.type
_entity.pdbx_description
1 polymer ?
#
loop_
_entity_poly.entity_id
_entity_poly.type
_entity_poly.pdbx_seq_one_letter_code
_entity_poly.pdbx_strand_id
1 'polypeptide(L)'
;MIHASLDAFLKSDLLGKGPVAVILAEDQIEVETTLQHHLRLGFAPVILLCDPAIVITEDSASRIHRVTYDTHADNALVGAVNRLIAAGPGLWMYYCYSAEYLFYPFRETRSVREMLAFHAEERRDAMLSYVVDLYADNLDAFPNAVSLEHAYLDRSGYYALGRPDPTNHNHP
;
A
#
# COMPACT_ATOMS: atom_id res chain seq x y z
N MET A 1 -8.56 14.43 -3.31
CA MET A 1 -8.21 15.71 -2.63
C MET A 1 -6.70 15.86 -2.56
N ILE A 2 -6.17 17.07 -2.84
CA ILE A 2 -4.72 17.34 -2.88
C ILE A 2 -4.27 18.07 -1.61
N HIS A 3 -3.14 17.65 -1.05
CA HIS A 3 -2.50 18.23 0.14
C HIS A 3 -1.06 18.61 -0.18
N ALA A 4 -0.66 19.83 0.21
CA ALA A 4 0.66 20.36 -0.09
C ALA A 4 1.82 19.66 0.64
N SER A 5 1.53 18.89 1.70
CA SER A 5 2.50 18.08 2.43
C SER A 5 1.80 17.08 3.36
N LEU A 6 2.56 16.12 3.89
CA LEU A 6 2.07 15.20 4.92
C LEU A 6 1.60 15.95 6.18
N ASP A 7 2.29 17.03 6.55
CA ASP A 7 1.87 17.92 7.64
C ASP A 7 0.50 18.56 7.41
N ALA A 8 0.23 19.01 6.17
CA ALA A 8 -1.06 19.57 5.81
C ALA A 8 -2.18 18.51 5.90
N PHE A 9 -1.91 17.31 5.40
CA PHE A 9 -2.85 16.19 5.50
C PHE A 9 -3.16 15.82 6.95
N LEU A 10 -2.14 15.66 7.80
CA LEU A 10 -2.33 15.26 9.20
C LEU A 10 -3.12 16.29 10.03
N LYS A 11 -3.09 17.57 9.65
CA LYS A 11 -3.90 18.63 10.27
C LYS A 11 -5.37 18.64 9.83
N SER A 12 -5.72 17.91 8.78
CA SER A 12 -7.07 17.93 8.19
C SER A 12 -8.08 16.99 8.86
N ASP A 13 -7.65 16.15 9.81
CA ASP A 13 -8.47 15.10 10.46
C ASP A 13 -9.14 14.11 9.48
N LEU A 14 -8.58 13.96 8.28
CA LEU A 14 -9.10 13.11 7.21
C LEU A 14 -8.59 11.65 7.25
N LEU A 15 -7.82 11.28 8.28
CA LEU A 15 -7.34 9.90 8.44
C LEU A 15 -8.49 8.92 8.73
N GLY A 16 -9.58 9.43 9.32
CA GLY A 16 -10.80 8.66 9.56
C GLY A 16 -10.61 7.49 10.54
N LYS A 17 -11.53 6.52 10.46
CA LYS A 17 -11.55 5.31 11.33
C LYS A 17 -11.48 3.99 10.55
N GLY A 18 -11.45 4.06 9.22
CA GLY A 18 -11.40 2.88 8.36
C GLY A 18 -9.96 2.37 8.18
N PRO A 19 -9.79 1.22 7.53
CA PRO A 19 -8.47 0.77 7.12
C PRO A 19 -7.87 1.75 6.12
N VAL A 20 -6.64 2.15 6.38
CA VAL A 20 -5.86 3.10 5.59
C VAL A 20 -4.94 2.35 4.65
N ALA A 21 -4.89 2.73 3.38
CA ALA A 21 -3.80 2.35 2.47
C ALA A 21 -2.89 3.56 2.23
N VAL A 22 -1.58 3.35 2.32
CA VAL A 22 -0.54 4.35 2.05
C VAL A 22 0.29 3.86 0.87
N ILE A 23 0.24 4.57 -0.24
CA ILE A 23 0.95 4.20 -1.48
C ILE A 23 2.02 5.25 -1.71
N LEU A 24 3.29 4.85 -1.74
CA LEU A 24 4.41 5.72 -2.14
C LEU A 24 4.70 5.50 -3.63
N ALA A 25 4.57 6.55 -4.45
CA ALA A 25 4.88 6.48 -5.87
C ALA A 25 6.15 7.27 -6.17
N GLU A 26 7.24 6.56 -6.46
CA GLU A 26 8.54 7.14 -6.84
C GLU A 26 8.54 7.59 -8.31
N ASP A 27 7.79 6.90 -9.17
CA ASP A 27 7.66 7.22 -10.57
C ASP A 27 6.23 6.97 -11.07
N GLN A 28 6.04 7.05 -12.39
CA GLN A 28 4.74 6.94 -13.05
C GLN A 28 4.27 5.49 -13.23
N ILE A 29 5.12 4.49 -12.98
CA ILE A 29 4.87 3.07 -13.26
C ILE A 29 3.73 2.57 -12.37
N GLU A 30 2.69 2.03 -13.02
CA GLU A 30 1.55 1.35 -12.38
C GLU A 30 0.83 2.13 -11.26
N VAL A 31 1.00 3.46 -11.16
CA VAL A 31 0.34 4.26 -10.12
C VAL A 31 -1.18 4.10 -10.20
N GLU A 32 -1.76 4.25 -11.39
CA GLU A 32 -3.21 4.21 -11.58
C GLU A 32 -3.80 2.84 -11.24
N THR A 33 -3.19 1.76 -11.73
CA THR A 33 -3.67 0.40 -11.48
C THR A 33 -3.51 0.01 -10.01
N THR A 34 -2.45 0.47 -9.35
CA THR A 34 -2.21 0.29 -7.91
C THR A 34 -3.29 1.01 -7.09
N LEU A 35 -3.59 2.27 -7.42
CA LEU A 35 -4.67 3.03 -6.76
C LEU A 35 -6.01 2.33 -6.92
N GLN A 36 -6.35 1.96 -8.15
CA GLN A 36 -7.61 1.31 -8.48
C GLN A 36 -7.74 -0.06 -7.77
N HIS A 37 -6.65 -0.81 -7.64
CA HIS A 37 -6.63 -2.06 -6.88
C HIS A 37 -7.01 -1.83 -5.42
N HIS A 38 -6.31 -0.94 -4.72
CA HIS A 38 -6.56 -0.70 -3.30
C HIS A 38 -7.92 -0.02 -3.04
N LEU A 39 -8.39 0.83 -3.95
CA LEU A 39 -9.76 1.35 -3.91
C LEU A 39 -10.81 0.23 -4.02
N ARG A 40 -10.64 -0.73 -4.94
CA ARG A 40 -11.55 -1.88 -5.09
C ARG A 40 -11.53 -2.81 -3.88
N LEU A 41 -10.38 -2.93 -3.20
CA LEU A 41 -10.26 -3.71 -1.97
C LEU A 41 -11.00 -3.08 -0.77
N GLY A 42 -11.45 -1.82 -0.88
CA GLY A 42 -12.30 -1.16 0.12
C GLY A 42 -11.54 -0.35 1.18
N PHE A 43 -10.28 0.00 0.92
CA PHE A 43 -9.54 0.96 1.75
C PHE A 43 -10.21 2.34 1.70
N ALA A 44 -10.30 2.99 2.86
CA ALA A 44 -10.73 4.39 2.94
C ALA A 44 -10.32 4.97 4.30
N PRO A 45 -9.35 5.90 4.32
CA PRO A 45 -8.73 6.57 3.16
C PRO A 45 -7.69 5.73 2.39
N VAL A 46 -7.48 6.09 1.12
CA VAL A 46 -6.28 5.76 0.33
C VAL A 46 -5.45 7.03 0.21
N ILE A 47 -4.18 6.98 0.62
CA ILE A 47 -3.24 8.09 0.63
C ILE A 47 -2.15 7.80 -0.39
N LEU A 48 -1.99 8.69 -1.38
CA LEU A 48 -0.89 8.65 -2.34
C LEU A 48 0.16 9.69 -1.93
N LEU A 49 1.36 9.22 -1.59
CA LEU A 49 2.55 10.04 -1.37
C LEU A 49 3.33 10.10 -2.68
N CYS A 50 3.41 11.26 -3.32
CA CYS A 50 4.08 11.39 -4.61
C CYS A 50 4.53 12.82 -4.93
N ASP A 51 5.40 12.95 -5.93
CA ASP A 51 5.72 14.22 -6.57
C ASP A 51 4.47 14.79 -7.32
N PRO A 52 4.27 16.12 -7.38
CA PRO A 52 3.20 16.75 -8.16
C PRO A 52 3.21 16.39 -9.65
N ALA A 53 4.33 15.95 -10.22
CA ALA A 53 4.46 15.52 -11.61
C ALA A 53 3.77 14.17 -11.90
N ILE A 54 3.52 13.34 -10.89
CA ILE A 54 2.79 12.08 -11.09
C ILE A 54 1.36 12.35 -11.58
N VAL A 55 1.01 11.72 -12.70
CA VAL A 55 -0.30 11.83 -13.33
C VAL A 55 -1.18 10.67 -12.86
N ILE A 56 -2.41 10.99 -12.48
CA ILE A 56 -3.46 10.03 -12.12
C ILE A 56 -4.76 10.43 -12.80
N THR A 57 -5.69 9.49 -12.98
CA THR A 57 -6.99 9.80 -13.57
C THR A 57 -7.85 10.64 -12.62
N GLU A 58 -8.81 11.37 -13.19
CA GLU A 58 -9.79 12.14 -12.39
C GLU A 58 -10.61 11.23 -11.47
N ASP A 59 -10.95 10.01 -11.92
CA ASP A 59 -11.66 9.03 -11.09
C ASP A 59 -10.87 8.71 -9.81
N SER A 60 -9.60 8.33 -9.95
CA SER A 60 -8.71 8.08 -8.82
C SER A 60 -8.52 9.34 -7.96
N ALA A 61 -8.25 10.49 -8.57
CA ALA A 61 -8.00 11.76 -7.87
C ALA A 61 -9.18 12.19 -6.98
N SER A 62 -10.41 11.91 -7.42
CA SER A 62 -11.64 12.22 -6.68
C SER A 62 -11.87 11.33 -5.44
N ARG A 63 -11.24 10.14 -5.40
CA ARG A 63 -11.47 9.11 -4.38
C ARG A 63 -10.33 8.93 -3.37
N ILE A 64 -9.19 9.58 -3.61
CA ILE A 64 -7.96 9.42 -2.79
C ILE A 64 -7.47 10.75 -2.22
N HIS A 65 -6.59 10.68 -1.23
CA HIS A 65 -5.83 11.84 -0.73
C HIS A 65 -4.44 11.83 -1.35
N ARG A 66 -4.17 12.79 -2.25
CA ARG A 66 -2.86 12.98 -2.86
C ARG A 66 -2.07 13.94 -1.99
N VAL A 67 -0.89 13.53 -1.57
CA VAL A 67 -0.03 14.27 -0.66
C VAL A 67 1.31 14.48 -1.35
N THR A 68 1.67 15.76 -1.56
CA THR A 68 3.00 16.10 -2.07
C THR A 68 4.06 15.63 -1.09
N TYR A 69 4.97 14.79 -1.57
CA TYR A 69 5.98 14.15 -0.73
C TYR A 69 7.27 13.90 -1.52
N ASP A 70 8.42 14.10 -0.89
CA ASP A 70 9.72 13.71 -1.45
C ASP A 70 9.90 12.20 -1.25
N THR A 71 9.62 11.45 -2.30
CA THR A 71 9.61 9.98 -2.28
C THR A 71 11.00 9.37 -2.36
N HIS A 72 12.01 10.13 -2.80
CA HIS A 72 13.39 9.67 -2.92
C HIS A 72 14.28 10.03 -1.72
N ALA A 73 13.72 10.72 -0.72
CA ALA A 73 14.41 10.96 0.53
C ALA A 73 14.73 9.65 1.27
N ASP A 74 15.87 9.62 1.98
CA ASP A 74 16.23 8.49 2.82
C ASP A 74 15.10 8.17 3.81
N ASN A 75 14.67 6.90 3.83
CA ASN A 75 13.58 6.42 4.67
C ASN A 75 12.22 7.11 4.42
N ALA A 76 11.95 7.64 3.22
CA ALA A 76 10.71 8.35 2.88
C ALA A 76 9.45 7.59 3.34
N LEU A 77 9.28 6.34 2.92
CA LEU A 77 8.13 5.52 3.31
C LEU A 77 8.06 5.29 4.82
N VAL A 78 9.17 4.88 5.44
CA VAL A 78 9.25 4.61 6.89
C VAL A 78 8.90 5.86 7.71
N GLY A 79 9.43 7.01 7.30
CA GLY A 79 9.15 8.30 7.92
C GLY A 79 7.68 8.67 7.82
N ALA A 80 7.07 8.51 6.65
CA ALA A 80 5.64 8.78 6.45
C ALA A 80 4.76 7.86 7.29
N VAL A 81 5.00 6.54 7.25
CA VAL A 81 4.21 5.54 7.98
C VAL A 81 4.32 5.74 9.48
N ASN A 82 5.51 6.00 10.04
CA ASN A 82 5.67 6.27 11.47
C ASN A 82 4.84 7.48 11.93
N ARG A 83 4.79 8.54 11.11
CA ARG A 83 3.97 9.72 11.40
C ARG A 83 2.48 9.41 11.35
N LEU A 84 2.04 8.59 10.40
CA LEU A 84 0.64 8.16 10.29
C LEU A 84 0.24 7.28 11.48
N ILE A 85 1.07 6.31 11.87
CA ILE A 85 0.86 5.47 13.06
C ILE A 85 0.67 6.33 14.32
N ALA A 86 1.51 7.34 14.50
CA ALA A 86 1.39 8.27 15.63
C ALA A 86 0.10 9.09 15.61
N ALA A 87 -0.40 9.43 14.41
CA ALA A 87 -1.63 10.20 14.22
C ALA A 87 -2.90 9.34 14.34
N GLY A 88 -2.83 8.04 14.02
CA GLY A 88 -3.96 7.11 14.11
C GLY A 88 -3.63 5.82 14.87
N PRO A 89 -3.34 5.88 16.19
CA PRO A 89 -3.07 4.68 16.96
C PRO A 89 -4.23 3.68 16.90
N GLY A 90 -3.91 2.41 16.63
CA GLY A 90 -4.90 1.32 16.53
C GLY A 90 -5.69 1.28 15.21
N LEU A 91 -5.43 2.18 14.26
CA LEU A 91 -5.96 2.04 12.91
C LEU A 91 -5.24 0.92 12.17
N TRP A 92 -6.00 0.15 11.40
CA TRP A 92 -5.43 -0.78 10.43
C TRP A 92 -4.79 -0.01 9.30
N MET A 93 -3.50 -0.25 9.07
CA MET A 93 -2.73 0.41 8.02
C MET A 93 -2.06 -0.63 7.14
N TYR A 94 -2.21 -0.44 5.83
CA TYR A 94 -1.44 -1.10 4.80
C TYR A 94 -0.58 -0.05 4.11
N TYR A 95 0.65 -0.41 3.75
CA TYR A 95 1.51 0.46 2.96
C TYR A 95 2.23 -0.33 1.88
N CYS A 96 2.49 0.33 0.75
CA CYS A 96 3.20 -0.25 -0.39
C CYS A 96 3.82 0.84 -1.28
N TYR A 97 4.65 0.41 -2.22
CA TYR A 97 5.08 1.21 -3.36
C TYR A 97 4.06 1.10 -4.52
N SER A 98 4.16 1.96 -5.52
CA SER A 98 3.46 1.73 -6.80
C SER A 98 3.96 0.42 -7.44
N ALA A 99 3.06 -0.31 -8.12
CA ALA A 99 3.26 -1.67 -8.65
C ALA A 99 3.22 -2.83 -7.63
N GLU A 100 3.07 -2.54 -6.34
CA GLU A 100 2.89 -3.56 -5.30
C GLU A 100 1.39 -3.83 -5.05
N TYR A 101 0.92 -5.06 -5.29
CA TYR A 101 -0.50 -5.40 -5.18
C TYR A 101 -0.80 -6.30 -3.99
N LEU A 102 -1.75 -5.90 -3.14
CA LEU A 102 -2.19 -6.67 -1.98
C LEU A 102 -3.09 -7.85 -2.36
N PHE A 103 -2.74 -9.04 -1.87
CA PHE A 103 -3.54 -10.26 -1.92
C PHE A 103 -3.75 -10.83 -0.50
N TYR A 104 -4.99 -11.24 -0.23
CA TYR A 104 -5.40 -11.89 1.02
C TYR A 104 -6.47 -12.96 0.74
N PRO A 105 -6.67 -13.94 1.66
CA PRO A 105 -7.65 -14.99 1.48
C PRO A 105 -9.07 -14.43 1.19
N PHE A 106 -9.74 -15.01 0.20
CA PHE A 106 -11.11 -14.67 -0.22
C PHE A 106 -11.31 -13.24 -0.76
N ARG A 107 -10.25 -12.54 -1.18
CA ARG A 107 -10.33 -11.18 -1.76
C ARG A 107 -11.27 -11.06 -2.97
N GLU A 108 -11.53 -12.16 -3.67
CA GLU A 108 -12.45 -12.24 -4.81
C GLU A 108 -13.90 -11.96 -4.39
N THR A 109 -14.22 -12.18 -3.11
CA THR A 109 -15.57 -12.10 -2.57
C THR A 109 -15.68 -11.22 -1.32
N ARG A 110 -14.56 -10.81 -0.74
CA ARG A 110 -14.50 -10.03 0.51
C ARG A 110 -13.61 -8.82 0.37
N SER A 111 -14.09 -7.69 0.86
CA SER A 111 -13.31 -6.47 1.06
C SER A 111 -12.34 -6.59 2.24
N VAL A 112 -11.34 -5.70 2.29
CA VAL A 112 -10.42 -5.57 3.43
C VAL A 112 -11.18 -5.27 4.71
N ARG A 113 -12.26 -4.48 4.64
CA ARG A 113 -13.09 -4.16 5.81
C ARG A 113 -13.76 -5.41 6.41
N GLU A 114 -14.32 -6.28 5.57
CA GLU A 114 -14.93 -7.53 6.02
C GLU A 114 -13.88 -8.47 6.60
N MET A 115 -12.72 -8.59 5.94
CA MET A 115 -11.60 -9.39 6.44
C MET A 115 -11.12 -8.89 7.82
N LEU A 116 -10.97 -7.58 7.98
CA LEU A 116 -10.50 -6.99 9.24
C LEU A 116 -11.53 -7.05 10.36
N ALA A 117 -12.83 -7.00 10.05
CA ALA A 117 -13.87 -7.22 11.05
C ALA A 117 -13.71 -8.59 11.72
N PHE A 118 -13.48 -9.64 10.92
CA PHE A 118 -13.20 -10.99 11.44
C PHE A 118 -11.92 -11.03 12.29
N HIS A 119 -10.84 -10.38 11.86
CA HIS A 119 -9.58 -10.37 12.62
C HIS A 119 -9.66 -9.59 13.93
N ALA A 120 -10.44 -8.51 13.95
CA ALA A 120 -10.68 -7.71 15.14
C ALA A 120 -11.46 -8.51 16.21
N GLU A 121 -12.42 -9.35 15.79
CA GLU A 121 -13.13 -10.27 16.70
C GLU A 121 -12.18 -11.29 17.34
N GLU A 122 -11.16 -11.74 16.61
CA GLU A 122 -10.08 -12.58 17.13
C GLU A 122 -9.04 -11.82 17.97
N ARG A 123 -9.21 -10.50 18.18
CA ARG A 123 -8.26 -9.62 18.89
C ARG A 123 -6.85 -9.67 18.32
N ARG A 124 -6.72 -9.79 17.00
CA ARG A 124 -5.43 -9.70 16.32
C ARG A 124 -5.12 -8.26 15.95
N ASP A 125 -3.89 -7.84 16.19
CA ASP A 125 -3.39 -6.50 15.85
C ASP A 125 -2.62 -6.47 14.51
N ALA A 126 -2.49 -7.63 13.85
CA ALA A 126 -1.80 -7.77 12.57
C ALA A 126 -2.39 -8.92 11.74
N MET A 127 -2.20 -8.86 10.43
CA MET A 127 -2.67 -9.86 9.47
C MET A 127 -1.57 -10.18 8.45
N LEU A 128 -1.30 -11.47 8.26
CA LEU A 128 -0.37 -11.93 7.23
C LEU A 128 -1.04 -11.84 5.86
N SER A 129 -0.47 -11.03 4.99
CA SER A 129 -0.91 -10.88 3.60
C SER A 129 0.27 -11.00 2.64
N TYR A 130 -0.03 -11.09 1.35
CA TYR A 130 0.97 -11.16 0.30
C TYR A 130 0.92 -9.89 -0.52
N VAL A 131 2.04 -9.20 -0.59
CA VAL A 131 2.25 -8.11 -1.53
C VAL A 131 3.02 -8.70 -2.70
N VAL A 132 2.48 -8.55 -3.90
CA VAL A 132 3.01 -9.19 -5.10
C VAL A 132 3.38 -8.13 -6.12
N ASP A 133 4.65 -8.16 -6.53
CA ASP A 133 5.14 -7.46 -7.70
C ASP A 133 4.81 -8.26 -8.95
N LEU A 134 4.13 -7.62 -9.90
CA LEU A 134 3.67 -8.28 -11.12
C LEU A 134 4.65 -8.05 -12.28
N TYR A 135 5.89 -8.53 -12.12
CA TYR A 135 6.93 -8.40 -13.14
C TYR A 135 6.51 -9.02 -14.47
N ALA A 136 6.84 -8.35 -15.58
CA ALA A 136 6.54 -8.85 -16.91
C ALA A 136 7.47 -9.99 -17.35
N ASP A 137 6.95 -10.93 -18.13
CA ASP A 137 7.69 -12.06 -18.70
C ASP A 137 8.66 -11.68 -19.83
N ASN A 138 8.44 -10.53 -20.48
CA ASN A 138 9.21 -10.06 -21.63
C ASN A 138 9.46 -8.56 -21.60
N LEU A 139 10.70 -8.14 -21.35
CA LEU A 139 11.08 -6.73 -21.26
C LEU A 139 11.08 -5.99 -22.61
N ASP A 140 11.19 -6.70 -23.74
CA ASP A 140 11.08 -6.08 -25.06
C ASP A 140 9.61 -5.69 -25.36
N ALA A 141 8.66 -6.49 -24.87
CA ALA A 141 7.23 -6.22 -24.99
C ALA A 141 6.71 -5.25 -23.92
N PHE A 142 7.28 -5.34 -22.71
CA PHE A 142 6.88 -4.56 -21.52
C PHE A 142 8.11 -3.79 -20.98
N PRO A 143 8.47 -2.65 -21.59
CA PRO A 143 9.70 -1.93 -21.26
C PRO A 143 9.73 -1.30 -19.86
N ASN A 144 8.56 -1.17 -19.21
CA ASN A 144 8.44 -0.79 -17.80
C ASN A 144 8.61 -1.98 -16.83
N ALA A 145 8.89 -3.19 -17.34
CA ALA A 145 9.11 -4.42 -16.60
C ALA A 145 7.93 -4.92 -15.74
N VAL A 146 6.72 -4.36 -15.90
CA VAL A 146 5.53 -4.72 -15.11
C VAL A 146 4.35 -5.05 -16.03
N SER A 147 3.60 -6.11 -15.72
CA SER A 147 2.38 -6.49 -16.45
C SER A 147 1.42 -7.29 -15.56
N LEU A 148 0.18 -6.82 -15.44
CA LEU A 148 -0.88 -7.53 -14.70
C LEU A 148 -1.34 -8.81 -15.42
N GLU A 149 -1.31 -8.81 -16.75
CA GLU A 149 -1.80 -9.92 -17.59
C GLU A 149 -0.71 -10.96 -17.86
N HIS A 150 0.55 -10.49 -18.01
CA HIS A 150 1.73 -11.32 -18.29
C HIS A 150 2.68 -11.37 -17.10
N ALA A 151 2.11 -11.46 -15.89
CA ALA A 151 2.88 -11.54 -14.66
C ALA A 151 3.71 -12.85 -14.64
N TYR A 152 5.03 -12.70 -14.57
CA TYR A 152 5.99 -13.79 -14.56
C TYR A 152 6.39 -14.12 -13.13
N LEU A 153 5.73 -15.13 -12.57
CA LEU A 153 6.00 -15.61 -11.22
C LEU A 153 7.05 -16.72 -11.27
N ASP A 154 8.11 -16.58 -10.47
CA ASP A 154 9.14 -17.61 -10.35
C ASP A 154 8.52 -18.91 -9.78
N ARG A 155 8.89 -20.04 -10.38
CA ARG A 155 8.46 -21.38 -9.97
C ARG A 155 8.97 -21.78 -8.58
N SER A 156 10.06 -21.17 -8.10
CA SER A 156 10.74 -21.52 -6.85
C SER A 156 10.06 -20.99 -5.58
N GLY A 157 8.91 -20.32 -5.71
CA GLY A 157 8.07 -19.91 -4.59
C GLY A 157 8.65 -18.73 -3.81
N TYR A 158 7.87 -18.27 -2.83
CA TYR A 158 8.23 -17.14 -1.97
C TYR A 158 9.14 -17.61 -0.82
N TYR A 159 10.34 -17.06 -0.71
CA TYR A 159 11.22 -17.31 0.43
C TYR A 159 10.87 -16.33 1.56
N ALA A 160 9.99 -16.73 2.48
CA ALA A 160 9.78 -15.99 3.71
C ALA A 160 10.87 -16.35 4.72
N LEU A 161 11.75 -15.39 5.06
CA LEU A 161 12.68 -15.53 6.18
C LEU A 161 11.92 -15.29 7.48
N GLY A 162 12.15 -16.13 8.50
CA GLY A 162 11.55 -15.92 9.82
C GLY A 162 12.01 -14.58 10.41
N ARG A 163 11.07 -13.80 10.96
CA ARG A 163 11.41 -12.56 11.68
C ARG A 163 12.17 -12.93 12.95
N PRO A 164 13.42 -12.49 13.14
CA PRO A 164 14.16 -12.76 14.37
C PRO A 164 13.47 -12.06 15.54
N ASP A 165 13.24 -12.79 16.63
CA ASP A 165 12.77 -12.19 17.89
C ASP A 165 13.97 -11.89 18.81
N PRO A 166 14.28 -10.60 19.06
CA PRO A 166 15.39 -10.23 19.96
C PRO A 166 15.21 -10.74 21.39
N THR A 167 13.97 -11.02 21.80
CA THR A 167 13.64 -11.58 23.12
C THR A 167 13.76 -13.10 23.18
N ASN A 168 13.89 -13.76 22.02
CA ASN A 168 14.09 -15.21 21.86
C ASN A 168 15.43 -15.56 21.19
N HIS A 169 16.51 -14.86 21.54
CA HIS A 169 17.85 -15.10 20.97
C HIS A 169 17.90 -15.05 19.42
N ASN A 170 17.06 -14.23 18.79
CA ASN A 170 16.90 -14.13 17.34
C ASN A 170 16.38 -15.40 16.65
N HIS A 171 15.86 -16.37 17.40
CA HIS A 171 15.01 -17.42 16.85
C HIS A 171 13.59 -16.87 16.64
N PRO A 172 12.92 -17.23 15.53
CA PRO A 172 11.51 -16.89 15.33
C PRO A 172 10.61 -17.56 16.38
#